data_AF-A0A150AD11-F1
#
_entry.id   AF-A0A150AD11-F1
#
_cell.length_a   1.000
_cell.length_b   1.000
_cell.length_c   1.000
_cell.angle_alpha   90.00
_cell.angle_beta   90.00
_cell.angle_gamma   90.00
#
_symmetry.space_group_name_H-M   'P 1'
#
loop_
_entity.id
_entity.type
_entity.pdbx_description
1 polymer ?
#
loop_
_entity_poly.entity_id
_entity_poly.type
_entity_poly.pdbx_seq_one_letter_code
_entity_poly.pdbx_strand_id
1 'polypeptide(L)'
;MKLSLSRLELSATINWGRKHLTSILKKTLPLLGIGTIISLTAIPYPIFETWIKGFTFFGIPSLLYFGSSAILYLSKSKSKIRCTNEELYIQNGKEEFRIPTQQIAQFYLKYNSAKTRNSDQAKVDLMLLTKDSQEYDCFNGKGLPAMDGRELEDSLQQFLGIEDYYVEGEYQVKGHQKESLIESDLPKGESVGQILSFGTEEGIILKKFQYNWDHSSPDQMFWVETGETLSILYKKEELYHKEFKVNTTLFFREIGLANTISWEELPHIFHYKDELFELIEENSGRFLSSYAEKKEIPVQQKLYQNLQNKQLFRIVLYADLTIEISKS
;
A
#
# COMPACT_ATOMS: atom_id res chain seq x y z
N MET A 1 -15.11 0.74 -7.86
CA MET A 1 -15.22 0.76 -6.38
C MET A 1 -15.61 2.18 -5.94
N LYS A 2 -15.99 2.41 -4.68
CA LYS A 2 -15.97 3.76 -4.07
C LYS A 2 -15.11 3.68 -2.81
N LEU A 3 -13.97 4.37 -2.81
CA LEU A 3 -13.04 4.46 -1.69
C LEU A 3 -13.12 5.87 -1.09
N SER A 4 -13.11 5.98 0.22
CA SER A 4 -13.13 7.23 0.97
C SER A 4 -12.11 7.13 2.10
N LEU A 5 -11.20 8.09 2.12
CA LEU A 5 -10.13 8.18 3.10
C LEU A 5 -10.33 9.43 3.94
N SER A 6 -10.28 9.27 5.26
CA SER A 6 -10.22 10.34 6.24
C SER A 6 -9.09 10.07 7.23
N ARG A 7 -8.75 11.05 8.07
CA ARG A 7 -7.73 10.87 9.11
C ARG A 7 -8.06 9.81 10.16
N LEU A 8 -9.35 9.47 10.33
CA LEU A 8 -9.83 8.57 11.40
C LEU A 8 -10.34 7.24 10.86
N GLU A 9 -10.65 7.18 9.57
CA GLU A 9 -11.32 6.04 8.95
C GLU A 9 -11.03 5.97 7.46
N LEU A 10 -10.71 4.77 6.98
CA LEU A 10 -10.79 4.37 5.58
C LEU A 10 -12.07 3.55 5.39
N SER A 11 -12.90 3.93 4.43
CA SER A 11 -14.08 3.15 4.03
C SER A 11 -14.08 2.84 2.55
N ALA A 12 -14.38 1.59 2.20
CA ALA A 12 -14.53 1.16 0.81
C ALA A 12 -15.86 0.45 0.63
N THR A 13 -16.61 0.82 -0.41
CA THR A 13 -17.81 0.09 -0.82
C THR A 13 -17.59 -0.52 -2.20
N ILE A 14 -17.64 -1.85 -2.25
CA ILE A 14 -17.54 -2.63 -3.48
C ILE A 14 -18.95 -3.09 -3.85
N ASN A 15 -19.35 -2.81 -5.08
CA ASN A 15 -20.60 -3.33 -5.64
C ASN A 15 -20.28 -4.34 -6.73
N TRP A 16 -20.40 -5.62 -6.38
CA TRP A 16 -20.05 -6.74 -7.24
C TRP A 16 -20.98 -6.86 -8.46
N GLY A 17 -22.25 -6.47 -8.31
CA GLY A 17 -23.24 -6.57 -9.38
C GLY A 17 -23.24 -5.40 -10.36
N ARG A 18 -22.71 -4.22 -9.98
CA ARG A 18 -22.83 -3.00 -10.80
C ARG A 18 -22.15 -3.12 -12.16
N LYS A 19 -20.90 -3.63 -12.21
CA LYS A 19 -20.13 -3.76 -13.47
C LYS A 19 -20.76 -4.78 -14.43
N HIS A 20 -21.29 -5.89 -13.92
CA HIS A 20 -21.99 -6.89 -14.73
C HIS A 20 -23.32 -6.36 -15.27
N LEU A 21 -24.10 -5.67 -14.43
CA LEU A 21 -25.39 -5.11 -14.84
C LEU A 21 -25.23 -3.97 -15.85
N THR A 22 -24.23 -3.08 -15.68
CA THR A 22 -23.94 -2.05 -16.69
C THR A 22 -23.47 -2.63 -18.01
N SER A 23 -22.70 -3.73 -18.00
CA SER A 23 -22.31 -4.42 -19.23
C SER A 23 -23.51 -5.04 -19.96
N ILE A 24 -24.38 -5.74 -19.23
CA ILE A 24 -25.63 -6.30 -19.79
C ILE A 24 -26.52 -5.18 -20.31
N LEU A 25 -26.75 -4.12 -19.54
CA LEU A 25 -27.55 -2.96 -19.96
C LEU A 25 -26.99 -2.34 -21.24
N LYS A 26 -25.67 -2.09 -21.32
CA LYS A 26 -25.04 -1.55 -22.54
C LYS A 26 -25.26 -2.44 -23.78
N LYS A 27 -25.23 -3.76 -23.63
CA LYS A 27 -25.46 -4.71 -24.74
C LYS A 27 -26.94 -4.85 -25.12
N THR A 28 -27.85 -4.72 -24.16
CA THR A 28 -29.29 -4.97 -24.36
C THR A 28 -30.10 -3.72 -24.69
N LEU A 29 -29.69 -2.53 -24.22
CA LEU A 29 -30.39 -1.26 -24.49
C LEU A 29 -30.54 -0.95 -26.00
N PRO A 30 -29.51 -1.13 -26.84
CA PRO A 30 -29.62 -0.86 -28.27
C PRO A 30 -30.59 -1.84 -28.96
N LEU A 31 -30.59 -3.11 -28.54
CA LEU A 31 -31.48 -4.14 -29.07
C LEU A 31 -32.94 -3.87 -28.71
N LEU A 32 -33.20 -3.38 -27.49
CA LEU A 32 -34.52 -2.93 -27.08
C LEU A 32 -34.99 -1.74 -27.94
N GLY A 33 -34.11 -0.76 -28.18
CA GLY A 33 -34.43 0.40 -29.04
C GLY A 33 -34.82 0.00 -30.46
N ILE A 34 -34.03 -0.88 -31.09
CA ILE A 34 -34.30 -1.39 -32.45
C ILE A 34 -35.60 -2.21 -32.47
N GLY A 35 -35.80 -3.12 -31.51
CA GLY A 35 -37.02 -3.92 -31.42
C GLY A 35 -38.28 -3.07 -31.25
N THR A 36 -38.20 -1.99 -30.47
CA THR A 36 -39.34 -1.07 -30.25
C THR A 36 -39.69 -0.31 -31.54
N ILE A 37 -38.70 0.17 -32.29
CA ILE A 37 -38.90 0.87 -33.57
C ILE A 37 -39.49 -0.07 -34.63
N ILE A 38 -39.01 -1.31 -34.72
CA ILE A 38 -39.57 -2.31 -35.65
C ILE A 38 -41.03 -2.62 -35.26
N SER A 39 -41.32 -2.77 -33.97
CA SER A 39 -42.68 -3.04 -33.48
C SER A 39 -43.65 -1.87 -33.79
N LEU A 40 -43.17 -0.63 -33.71
CA LEU A 40 -43.96 0.57 -34.01
C LEU A 40 -44.21 0.80 -35.50
N THR A 41 -43.29 0.37 -36.37
CA THR A 41 -43.34 0.67 -37.81
C THR A 41 -43.84 -0.48 -38.68
N ALA A 42 -43.72 -1.74 -38.22
CA ALA A 42 -44.00 -2.93 -39.04
C ALA A 42 -45.28 -3.70 -38.66
N ILE A 43 -45.96 -3.35 -37.55
CA ILE A 43 -47.15 -4.10 -37.07
C ILE A 43 -48.44 -3.43 -37.59
N PRO A 44 -49.31 -4.14 -38.33
CA PRO A 44 -50.61 -3.62 -38.76
C PRO A 44 -51.51 -3.21 -37.59
N TYR A 45 -52.27 -2.12 -37.76
CA TYR A 45 -53.08 -1.46 -36.72
C TYR A 45 -53.97 -2.40 -35.84
N PRO A 46 -54.70 -3.40 -36.36
CA PRO A 46 -55.50 -4.28 -35.49
C PRO A 46 -54.67 -5.25 -34.64
N ILE A 47 -53.47 -5.60 -35.10
CA ILE A 47 -52.52 -6.44 -34.34
C ILE A 47 -51.82 -5.58 -33.28
N PHE A 48 -51.53 -4.32 -33.61
CA PHE A 48 -50.90 -3.35 -32.72
C PHE A 48 -51.70 -3.09 -31.44
N GLU A 49 -53.03 -3.01 -31.51
CA GLU A 49 -53.89 -2.79 -30.33
C GLU A 49 -53.86 -3.99 -29.36
N THR A 50 -53.89 -5.21 -29.91
CA THR A 50 -53.76 -6.46 -29.14
C THR A 50 -52.36 -6.59 -28.54
N TRP A 51 -51.34 -6.17 -29.28
CA TRP A 51 -49.95 -6.17 -28.86
C TRP A 51 -49.69 -5.17 -27.72
N ILE A 52 -50.26 -3.95 -27.80
CA ILE A 52 -50.22 -2.96 -26.71
C ILE A 52 -50.90 -3.48 -25.46
N LYS A 53 -52.08 -4.11 -25.58
CA LYS A 53 -52.79 -4.71 -24.43
C LYS A 53 -51.97 -5.84 -23.80
N GLY A 54 -51.36 -6.71 -24.61
CA GLY A 54 -50.45 -7.75 -24.12
C GLY A 54 -49.19 -7.18 -23.44
N PHE A 55 -48.60 -6.13 -24.01
CA PHE A 55 -47.42 -5.47 -23.44
C PHE A 55 -47.74 -4.73 -22.13
N THR A 56 -48.90 -4.08 -22.02
CA THR A 56 -49.33 -3.44 -20.77
C THR A 56 -49.68 -4.46 -19.69
N PHE A 57 -50.32 -5.57 -20.04
CA PHE A 57 -50.76 -6.58 -19.06
C PHE A 57 -49.63 -7.53 -18.60
N PHE A 58 -48.73 -7.91 -19.49
CA PHE A 58 -47.63 -8.84 -19.18
C PHE A 58 -46.25 -8.20 -19.23
N GLY A 59 -46.01 -7.25 -20.14
CA GLY A 59 -44.71 -6.61 -20.32
C GLY A 59 -44.35 -5.66 -19.18
N ILE A 60 -45.23 -4.73 -18.82
CA ILE A 60 -44.96 -3.75 -17.75
C ILE A 60 -44.73 -4.44 -16.38
N PRO A 61 -45.58 -5.39 -15.92
CA PRO A 61 -45.32 -6.10 -14.67
C PRO A 61 -44.03 -6.92 -14.71
N SER A 62 -43.72 -7.57 -15.84
CA SER A 62 -42.47 -8.33 -16.00
C SER A 62 -41.24 -7.43 -15.94
N LEU A 63 -41.28 -6.25 -16.56
CA LEU A 63 -40.21 -5.25 -16.49
C LEU A 63 -40.03 -4.71 -15.07
N LEU A 64 -41.12 -4.42 -14.34
CA LEU A 64 -41.07 -3.98 -12.95
C LEU A 64 -40.56 -5.08 -12.01
N TYR A 65 -40.98 -6.32 -12.21
CA TYR A 65 -40.50 -7.47 -11.45
C TYR A 65 -39.01 -7.73 -11.71
N PHE A 66 -38.59 -7.66 -12.98
CA PHE A 66 -37.18 -7.78 -13.34
C PHE A 66 -36.35 -6.62 -12.77
N GLY A 67 -36.86 -5.38 -12.85
CA GLY A 67 -36.22 -4.20 -12.29
C GLY A 67 -36.05 -4.29 -10.76
N SER A 68 -37.10 -4.68 -10.04
CA SER A 68 -37.05 -4.89 -8.58
C SER A 68 -36.11 -6.04 -8.19
N SER A 69 -36.12 -7.15 -8.93
CA SER A 69 -35.19 -8.26 -8.73
C SER A 69 -33.74 -7.86 -8.99
N ALA A 70 -33.48 -7.05 -10.03
CA ALA A 70 -32.15 -6.52 -10.34
C ALA A 70 -31.66 -5.54 -9.25
N ILE A 71 -32.53 -4.66 -8.75
CA ILE A 71 -32.21 -3.75 -7.64
C ILE A 71 -31.89 -4.54 -6.36
N LEU A 72 -32.71 -5.55 -6.03
CA LEU A 72 -32.49 -6.43 -4.90
C LEU A 72 -31.16 -7.18 -5.02
N TYR A 73 -30.87 -7.75 -6.19
CA TYR A 73 -29.60 -8.42 -6.48
C TYR A 73 -28.41 -7.47 -6.33
N LEU A 74 -28.48 -6.26 -6.87
CA LEU A 74 -27.46 -5.22 -6.73
C LEU A 74 -27.27 -4.75 -5.28
N SER A 75 -28.33 -4.76 -4.47
CA SER A 75 -28.26 -4.34 -3.06
C SER A 75 -27.59 -5.39 -2.17
N LYS A 76 -27.86 -6.68 -2.41
CA LYS A 76 -27.30 -7.81 -1.66
C LYS A 76 -25.88 -8.18 -2.10
N SER A 77 -25.45 -7.70 -3.26
CA SER A 77 -24.12 -7.95 -3.85
C SER A 77 -23.12 -6.83 -3.51
N LYS A 78 -23.17 -6.28 -2.30
CA LYS A 78 -22.25 -5.24 -1.83
C LYS A 78 -21.36 -5.76 -0.72
N SER A 79 -20.08 -5.42 -0.79
CA SER A 79 -19.16 -5.55 0.33
C SER A 79 -18.77 -4.17 0.82
N LYS A 80 -18.58 -4.04 2.13
CA LYS A 80 -18.10 -2.82 2.76
C LYS A 80 -16.87 -3.16 3.57
N ILE A 81 -15.85 -2.33 3.44
CA ILE A 81 -14.71 -2.29 4.37
C ILE A 81 -14.82 -0.97 5.13
N ARG A 82 -14.56 -1.05 6.42
CA ARG A 82 -14.35 0.08 7.30
C ARG A 82 -13.12 -0.23 8.15
N CYS A 83 -12.09 0.57 8.01
CA CYS A 83 -10.84 0.44 8.74
C CYS A 83 -10.66 1.70 9.58
N THR A 84 -10.55 1.55 10.89
CA THR A 84 -10.19 2.62 11.84
C THR A 84 -8.80 2.32 12.39
N ASN A 85 -8.26 3.15 13.29
CA ASN A 85 -6.99 2.85 13.95
C ASN A 85 -7.08 1.65 14.91
N GLU A 86 -8.29 1.23 15.30
CA GLU A 86 -8.51 0.19 16.31
C GLU A 86 -8.95 -1.14 15.69
N GLU A 87 -9.84 -1.09 14.70
CA GLU A 87 -10.43 -2.28 14.09
C GLU A 87 -10.54 -2.18 12.57
N LEU A 88 -10.35 -3.33 11.92
CA LEU A 88 -10.79 -3.56 10.56
C LEU A 88 -12.12 -4.33 10.60
N TYR A 89 -13.14 -3.75 10.00
CA TYR A 89 -14.46 -4.34 9.80
C TYR A 89 -14.69 -4.60 8.30
N ILE A 90 -15.04 -5.83 7.96
CA ILE A 90 -15.40 -6.24 6.61
C ILE A 90 -16.79 -6.87 6.63
N GLN A 91 -17.71 -6.33 5.83
CA GLN A 91 -19.04 -6.87 5.63
C GLN A 91 -19.17 -7.39 4.21
N ASN A 92 -19.56 -8.66 4.07
CA ASN A 92 -19.81 -9.31 2.79
C ASN A 92 -21.26 -9.83 2.73
N GLY A 93 -22.19 -8.98 2.28
CA GLY A 93 -23.61 -9.31 2.36
C GLY A 93 -24.08 -9.41 3.81
N LYS A 94 -24.34 -10.64 4.30
CA LYS A 94 -24.74 -10.92 5.69
C LYS A 94 -23.59 -11.36 6.60
N GLU A 95 -22.45 -11.71 6.01
CA GLU A 95 -21.28 -12.15 6.76
C GLU A 95 -20.49 -10.92 7.21
N GLU A 96 -20.02 -10.95 8.45
CA GLU A 96 -19.23 -9.89 9.06
C GLU A 96 -17.94 -10.48 9.63
N PHE A 97 -16.84 -9.82 9.36
CA PHE A 97 -15.51 -10.14 9.85
C PHE A 97 -14.92 -8.91 10.53
N ARG A 98 -14.35 -9.11 11.72
CA ARG A 98 -13.72 -8.05 12.52
C ARG A 98 -12.39 -8.53 13.03
N ILE A 99 -11.37 -7.69 12.91
CA ILE A 99 -10.05 -7.97 13.46
C ILE A 99 -9.42 -6.67 14.01
N PRO A 100 -8.78 -6.70 15.20
CA PRO A 100 -8.01 -5.57 15.67
C PRO A 100 -6.88 -5.23 14.70
N THR A 101 -6.70 -3.94 14.38
CA THR A 101 -5.65 -3.50 13.44
C THR A 101 -4.25 -3.90 13.88
N GLN A 102 -4.01 -3.95 15.20
CA GLN A 102 -2.74 -4.34 15.79
C GLN A 102 -2.34 -5.78 15.48
N GLN A 103 -3.30 -6.66 15.13
CA GLN A 103 -3.06 -8.06 14.76
C GLN A 103 -2.76 -8.23 13.27
N ILE A 104 -2.99 -7.21 12.45
CA ILE A 104 -2.75 -7.25 11.02
C ILE A 104 -1.25 -7.17 10.78
N ALA A 105 -0.70 -8.14 10.05
CA ALA A 105 0.68 -8.09 9.58
C ALA A 105 0.77 -7.41 8.22
N GLN A 106 -0.08 -7.81 7.27
CA GLN A 106 -0.14 -7.22 5.93
C GLN A 106 -1.43 -7.58 5.19
N PHE A 107 -1.72 -6.81 4.15
CA PHE A 107 -2.64 -7.18 3.09
C PHE A 107 -1.84 -7.60 1.87
N TYR A 108 -2.35 -8.54 1.10
CA TYR A 108 -1.71 -8.93 -0.15
C TYR A 108 -2.73 -9.46 -1.15
N LEU A 109 -2.38 -9.50 -2.44
CA LEU A 109 -3.29 -9.95 -3.50
C LEU A 109 -2.94 -11.36 -3.97
N LYS A 110 -3.93 -12.25 -4.10
CA LYS A 110 -3.77 -13.56 -4.77
C LYS A 110 -4.45 -13.58 -6.12
N TYR A 111 -3.80 -14.15 -7.13
CA TYR A 111 -4.39 -14.28 -8.47
C TYR A 111 -5.52 -15.30 -8.49
N ASN A 112 -6.69 -14.92 -9.01
CA ASN A 112 -7.81 -15.83 -9.17
C ASN A 112 -7.94 -16.28 -10.64
N SER A 113 -7.34 -17.43 -10.96
CA SER A 113 -7.32 -17.98 -12.31
C SER A 113 -8.71 -18.32 -12.84
N ALA A 114 -9.58 -18.89 -12.00
CA ALA A 114 -10.93 -19.28 -12.37
C ALA A 114 -11.80 -18.07 -12.75
N LYS A 115 -11.70 -16.97 -12.00
CA LYS A 115 -12.46 -15.74 -12.27
C LYS A 115 -11.89 -14.91 -13.41
N THR A 116 -10.56 -14.93 -13.58
CA THR A 116 -9.91 -14.27 -14.70
C THR A 116 -10.31 -14.88 -16.04
N ARG A 117 -10.40 -16.22 -16.13
CA ARG A 117 -10.86 -16.90 -17.36
C ARG A 117 -12.25 -16.46 -17.83
N ASN A 118 -13.11 -16.02 -16.90
CA ASN A 118 -14.50 -15.62 -17.17
C ASN A 118 -14.68 -14.09 -17.25
N SER A 119 -13.59 -13.32 -17.36
CA SER A 119 -13.62 -11.86 -17.35
C SER A 119 -12.59 -11.29 -18.32
N ASP A 120 -12.91 -10.13 -18.91
CA ASP A 120 -12.01 -9.40 -19.82
C ASP A 120 -10.79 -8.76 -19.11
N GLN A 121 -10.60 -9.04 -17.81
CA GLN A 121 -9.61 -8.40 -16.95
C GLN A 121 -9.15 -9.39 -15.88
N ALA A 122 -7.87 -9.33 -15.52
CA ALA A 122 -7.30 -10.10 -14.41
C ALA A 122 -8.06 -9.84 -13.11
N LYS A 123 -8.33 -10.93 -12.37
CA LYS A 123 -9.03 -10.93 -11.08
C LYS A 123 -8.11 -11.39 -9.97
N VAL A 124 -8.21 -10.70 -8.84
CA VAL A 124 -7.42 -10.93 -7.63
C VAL A 124 -8.31 -11.01 -6.41
N ASP A 125 -7.95 -11.85 -5.46
CA ASP A 125 -8.58 -11.91 -4.14
C ASP A 125 -7.71 -11.11 -3.16
N LEU A 126 -8.33 -10.26 -2.34
CA LEU A 126 -7.64 -9.50 -1.30
C LEU A 126 -7.51 -10.40 -0.06
N MET A 127 -6.29 -10.70 0.30
CA MET A 127 -5.95 -11.52 1.46
C MET A 127 -5.45 -10.62 2.59
N LEU A 128 -5.75 -11.01 3.82
CA LEU A 128 -5.21 -10.44 5.04
C LEU A 128 -4.37 -11.50 5.74
N LEU A 129 -3.13 -11.15 6.09
CA LEU A 129 -2.25 -11.95 6.91
C LEU A 129 -2.16 -11.32 8.30
N THR A 130 -2.34 -12.13 9.35
CA THR A 130 -2.13 -11.69 10.73
C THR A 130 -0.69 -11.91 11.18
N LYS A 131 -0.28 -11.24 12.27
CA LYS A 131 1.03 -11.44 12.91
C LYS A 131 1.25 -12.86 13.40
N ASP A 132 0.16 -13.58 13.68
CA ASP A 132 0.17 -15.00 14.05
C ASP A 132 0.17 -15.93 12.82
N SER A 133 0.47 -15.40 11.62
CA SER A 133 0.53 -16.14 10.35
C SER A 133 -0.79 -16.79 9.92
N GLN A 134 -1.94 -16.25 10.34
CA GLN A 134 -3.25 -16.69 9.85
C GLN A 134 -3.66 -15.89 8.62
N GLU A 135 -4.18 -16.58 7.60
CA GLU A 135 -4.65 -15.96 6.36
C GLU A 135 -6.18 -15.89 6.30
N TYR A 136 -6.68 -14.74 5.90
CA TYR A 136 -8.11 -14.48 5.73
C TYR A 136 -8.38 -13.96 4.32
N ASP A 137 -9.31 -14.59 3.61
CA ASP A 137 -9.87 -14.03 2.38
C ASP A 137 -10.89 -12.95 2.76
N CYS A 138 -10.56 -11.69 2.48
CA CYS A 138 -11.38 -10.54 2.88
C CYS A 138 -12.79 -10.58 2.29
N PHE A 139 -13.00 -11.28 1.17
CA PHE A 139 -14.28 -11.25 0.45
C PHE A 139 -14.84 -12.63 0.10
N ASN A 140 -14.41 -13.68 0.79
CA ASN A 140 -14.90 -15.06 0.63
C ASN A 140 -14.91 -15.48 -0.85
N GLY A 141 -13.76 -15.27 -1.50
CA GLY A 141 -13.49 -15.64 -2.88
C GLY A 141 -14.02 -14.66 -3.90
N LYS A 142 -14.66 -13.54 -3.52
CA LYS A 142 -15.11 -12.51 -4.48
C LYS A 142 -13.91 -11.70 -5.01
N GLY A 143 -13.38 -12.12 -6.15
CA GLY A 143 -12.26 -11.43 -6.80
C GLY A 143 -12.57 -10.03 -7.36
N LEU A 144 -11.69 -9.09 -7.05
CA LEU A 144 -11.60 -7.74 -7.59
C LEU A 144 -10.88 -7.71 -8.93
N PRO A 145 -11.17 -6.75 -9.84
CA PRO A 145 -10.23 -6.38 -10.89
C PRO A 145 -8.86 -6.06 -10.27
N ALA A 146 -7.77 -6.53 -10.88
CA ALA A 146 -6.41 -6.35 -10.38
C ALA A 146 -6.09 -4.90 -9.93
N MET A 147 -6.42 -3.91 -10.76
CA MET A 147 -6.19 -2.49 -10.44
C MET A 147 -7.03 -2.01 -9.26
N ASP A 148 -8.32 -2.37 -9.20
CA ASP A 148 -9.20 -2.01 -8.08
C ASP A 148 -8.70 -2.71 -6.78
N GLY A 149 -8.15 -3.92 -6.89
CA GLY A 149 -7.54 -4.66 -5.77
C GLY A 149 -6.28 -3.99 -5.24
N ARG A 150 -5.39 -3.55 -6.14
CA ARG A 150 -4.15 -2.87 -5.78
C ARG A 150 -4.41 -1.52 -5.12
N GLU A 151 -5.31 -0.73 -5.69
CA GLU A 151 -5.72 0.56 -5.09
C GLU A 151 -6.24 0.38 -3.66
N LEU A 152 -7.01 -0.69 -3.41
CA LEU A 152 -7.56 -0.99 -2.10
C LEU A 152 -6.49 -1.48 -1.11
N GLU A 153 -5.61 -2.39 -1.54
CA GLU A 153 -4.46 -2.87 -0.77
C GLU A 153 -3.56 -1.70 -0.34
N ASP A 154 -3.09 -0.91 -1.31
CA ASP A 154 -2.19 0.23 -1.06
C ASP A 154 -2.85 1.23 -0.10
N SER A 155 -4.14 1.52 -0.27
CA SER A 155 -4.87 2.44 0.61
C SER A 155 -5.00 1.90 2.04
N LEU A 156 -5.25 0.61 2.21
CA LEU A 156 -5.36 -0.04 3.53
C LEU A 156 -4.02 -0.06 4.25
N GLN A 157 -2.96 -0.45 3.55
CA GLN A 157 -1.60 -0.49 4.10
C GLN A 157 -1.13 0.91 4.47
N GLN A 158 -1.33 1.91 3.59
CA GLN A 158 -0.97 3.31 3.86
C GLN A 158 -1.74 3.89 5.05
N PHE A 159 -3.05 3.61 5.16
CA PHE A 159 -3.85 4.09 6.29
C PHE A 159 -3.37 3.51 7.63
N LEU A 160 -2.96 2.25 7.65
CA LEU A 160 -2.49 1.57 8.85
C LEU A 160 -1.00 1.74 9.13
N GLY A 161 -0.24 2.33 8.21
CA GLY A 161 1.21 2.43 8.31
C GLY A 161 1.91 1.06 8.30
N ILE A 162 1.35 0.10 7.56
CA ILE A 162 1.90 -1.25 7.42
C ILE A 162 2.86 -1.29 6.22
N GLU A 163 4.07 -1.79 6.44
CA GLU A 163 5.05 -2.02 5.37
C GLU A 163 4.69 -3.31 4.59
N ASP A 164 4.80 -3.26 3.26
CA ASP A 164 4.49 -4.38 2.35
C ASP A 164 5.66 -5.36 2.31
N TYR A 165 5.48 -6.61 2.76
CA TYR A 165 6.51 -7.64 2.75
C TYR A 165 6.19 -8.75 1.74
N TYR A 166 7.19 -9.55 1.35
CA TYR A 166 6.92 -10.66 0.43
C TYR A 166 5.96 -11.69 1.03
N VAL A 167 4.89 -12.00 0.30
CA VAL A 167 4.09 -13.22 0.49
C VAL A 167 4.26 -14.17 -0.70
N GLU A 168 4.54 -15.43 -0.42
CA GLU A 168 4.61 -16.46 -1.47
C GLU A 168 3.27 -16.57 -2.23
N GLY A 169 3.34 -16.47 -3.57
CA GLY A 169 2.14 -16.53 -4.42
C GLY A 169 1.35 -15.21 -4.53
N GLU A 170 1.88 -14.11 -4.01
CA GLU A 170 1.35 -12.76 -4.22
C GLU A 170 1.33 -12.37 -5.70
N TYR A 171 0.25 -11.72 -6.13
CA TYR A 171 0.02 -11.26 -7.50
C TYR A 171 0.45 -9.81 -7.68
N GLN A 172 1.25 -9.54 -8.71
CA GLN A 172 1.59 -8.18 -9.14
C GLN A 172 1.01 -7.80 -10.50
N VAL A 173 0.76 -6.50 -10.69
CA VAL A 173 0.16 -5.89 -11.89
C VAL A 173 0.98 -6.16 -13.18
N LYS A 174 2.23 -6.62 -13.07
CA LYS A 174 3.08 -7.03 -14.21
C LYS A 174 3.02 -8.53 -14.58
N GLY A 175 2.04 -9.28 -14.08
CA GLY A 175 1.67 -10.58 -14.67
C GLY A 175 2.64 -11.75 -14.46
N HIS A 176 3.63 -11.63 -13.58
CA HIS A 176 4.45 -12.75 -13.12
C HIS A 176 4.05 -13.14 -11.69
N GLN A 177 3.95 -14.45 -11.43
CA GLN A 177 4.16 -15.01 -10.09
C GLN A 177 5.55 -14.53 -9.64
N LYS A 178 5.76 -14.24 -8.35
CA LYS A 178 7.05 -13.75 -7.83
C LYS A 178 8.17 -14.76 -8.13
N GLU A 179 8.74 -14.67 -9.34
CA GLU A 179 9.79 -15.55 -9.84
C GLU A 179 11.09 -15.19 -9.13
N SER A 180 11.86 -16.23 -8.83
CA SER A 180 13.09 -16.25 -8.05
C SER A 180 13.93 -14.99 -8.24
N LEU A 181 14.18 -14.33 -7.11
CA LEU A 181 15.18 -13.30 -6.92
C LEU A 181 16.48 -13.71 -7.63
N ILE A 182 16.76 -13.12 -8.79
CA ILE A 182 18.13 -13.10 -9.30
C ILE A 182 18.86 -12.17 -8.33
N GLU A 183 19.65 -12.76 -7.44
CA GLU A 183 20.66 -12.08 -6.65
C GLU A 183 21.47 -11.21 -7.61
N SER A 184 21.27 -9.88 -7.53
CA SER A 184 22.26 -8.97 -8.07
C SER A 184 23.57 -9.24 -7.32
N ASP A 185 24.68 -9.31 -8.04
CA ASP A 185 26.05 -9.38 -7.54
C ASP A 185 26.40 -8.13 -6.71
N LEU A 186 25.71 -7.93 -5.60
CA LEU A 186 26.05 -6.95 -4.57
C LEU A 186 27.11 -7.60 -3.67
N PRO A 187 28.10 -6.83 -3.22
CA PRO A 187 29.14 -7.35 -2.35
C PRO A 187 28.52 -8.04 -1.13
N LYS A 188 28.95 -9.28 -0.87
CA LYS A 188 28.56 -10.12 0.28
C LYS A 188 28.92 -9.42 1.59
N GLY A 189 28.08 -8.49 2.02
CA GLY A 189 28.13 -7.90 3.36
C GLY A 189 27.36 -8.74 4.37
N GLU A 190 27.22 -8.21 5.57
CA GLU A 190 26.53 -8.85 6.69
C GLU A 190 25.07 -9.15 6.32
N SER A 191 24.55 -10.29 6.80
CA SER A 191 23.22 -10.81 6.42
C SER A 191 22.20 -10.64 7.54
N VAL A 192 20.92 -10.53 7.18
CA VAL A 192 19.82 -10.57 8.17
C VAL A 192 19.85 -11.91 8.89
N GLY A 193 19.72 -11.89 10.22
CA GLY A 193 19.84 -13.06 11.10
C GLY A 193 21.27 -13.34 11.58
N GLN A 194 22.27 -12.63 11.04
CA GLN A 194 23.65 -12.75 11.52
C GLN A 194 23.83 -11.98 12.84
N ILE A 195 24.64 -12.55 13.75
CA ILE A 195 25.11 -11.83 14.93
C ILE A 195 26.19 -10.85 14.49
N LEU A 196 25.98 -9.59 14.83
CA LEU A 196 26.90 -8.50 14.60
C LEU A 196 27.48 -8.04 15.93
N SER A 197 28.81 -8.04 16.04
CA SER A 197 29.53 -7.49 17.18
C SER A 197 29.97 -6.05 16.85
N PHE A 198 29.63 -5.09 17.70
CA PHE A 198 29.98 -3.67 17.54
C PHE A 198 30.33 -3.05 18.90
N GLY A 199 31.56 -2.55 19.04
CA GLY A 199 32.07 -2.11 20.33
C GLY A 199 32.13 -3.26 21.35
N THR A 200 31.42 -3.12 22.47
CA THR A 200 31.27 -4.15 23.52
C THR A 200 29.92 -4.88 23.47
N GLU A 201 29.09 -4.59 22.47
CA GLU A 201 27.75 -5.16 22.31
C GLU A 201 27.72 -6.19 21.16
N GLU A 202 26.83 -7.17 21.29
CA GLU A 202 26.48 -8.09 20.21
C GLU A 202 24.96 -8.09 20.04
N GLY A 203 24.51 -8.21 18.80
CA GLY A 203 23.08 -8.29 18.52
C GLY A 203 22.78 -8.91 17.16
N ILE A 204 21.53 -9.29 16.97
CA ILE A 204 21.08 -9.95 15.74
C ILE A 204 20.60 -8.88 14.76
N ILE A 205 21.09 -8.94 13.52
CA ILE A 205 20.63 -8.05 12.44
C ILE A 205 19.20 -8.44 12.06
N LEU A 206 18.23 -7.56 12.33
CA LEU A 206 16.83 -7.74 11.96
C LEU A 206 16.50 -7.15 10.59
N LYS A 207 17.08 -6.00 10.26
CA LYS A 207 16.92 -5.34 8.97
C LYS A 207 18.26 -4.82 8.47
N LYS A 208 18.43 -4.79 7.14
CA LYS A 208 19.60 -4.24 6.45
C LYS A 208 19.15 -3.33 5.33
N PHE A 209 19.81 -2.19 5.23
CA PHE A 209 19.65 -1.23 4.14
C PHE A 209 21.01 -0.90 3.56
N GLN A 210 21.05 -0.59 2.25
CA GLN A 210 22.26 -0.16 1.57
C GLN A 210 22.03 1.20 0.91
N TYR A 211 23.03 2.07 1.00
CA TYR A 211 23.04 3.39 0.39
C TYR A 211 24.13 3.40 -0.65
N ASN A 212 23.73 3.55 -1.92
CA ASN A 212 24.66 3.83 -2.99
C ASN A 212 24.73 5.34 -3.16
N TRP A 213 25.77 5.94 -2.63
CA TRP A 213 26.15 7.30 -2.98
C TRP A 213 26.81 7.27 -4.36
N ASP A 214 26.57 8.28 -5.20
CA ASP A 214 26.94 8.25 -6.63
C ASP A 214 28.44 8.02 -6.91
N HIS A 215 29.33 8.03 -5.90
CA HIS A 215 30.78 7.89 -6.06
C HIS A 215 31.52 7.02 -5.02
N SER A 216 30.88 6.10 -4.29
CA SER A 216 31.60 5.29 -3.27
C SER A 216 31.08 3.86 -3.07
N SER A 217 31.81 3.09 -2.25
CA SER A 217 31.34 1.83 -1.69
C SER A 217 29.99 2.01 -0.99
N PRO A 218 29.08 1.02 -1.07
CA PRO A 218 27.77 1.12 -0.44
C PRO A 218 27.89 1.24 1.07
N ASP A 219 27.36 2.32 1.64
CA ASP A 219 27.16 2.39 3.08
C ASP A 219 25.99 1.49 3.47
N GLN A 220 25.95 1.06 4.73
CA GLN A 220 24.93 0.12 5.19
C GLN A 220 24.29 0.63 6.47
N MET A 221 22.99 0.41 6.62
CA MET A 221 22.31 0.62 7.90
C MET A 221 21.69 -0.69 8.38
N PHE A 222 21.89 -0.99 9.65
CA PHE A 222 21.42 -2.19 10.30
C PHE A 222 20.49 -1.84 11.44
N TRP A 223 19.40 -2.56 11.57
CA TRP A 223 18.61 -2.58 12.80
C TRP A 223 19.01 -3.83 13.56
N VAL A 224 19.56 -3.63 14.75
CA VAL A 224 20.20 -4.68 15.52
C VAL A 224 19.50 -4.80 16.87
N GLU A 225 19.01 -6.00 17.17
CA GLU A 225 18.42 -6.31 18.46
C GLU A 225 19.46 -6.90 19.41
N THR A 226 19.69 -6.22 20.53
CA THR A 226 20.67 -6.59 21.55
C THR A 226 19.99 -7.16 22.80
N GLY A 227 19.05 -8.10 22.66
CA GLY A 227 18.32 -8.75 23.77
C GLY A 227 17.42 -7.85 24.64
N GLU A 228 17.79 -6.59 24.83
CA GLU A 228 17.14 -5.58 25.67
C GLU A 228 16.71 -4.35 24.85
N THR A 229 17.40 -4.04 23.74
CA THR A 229 17.13 -2.83 22.95
C THR A 229 17.28 -3.05 21.44
N LEU A 230 16.50 -2.30 20.66
CA LEU A 230 16.70 -2.16 19.22
C LEU A 230 17.62 -0.96 18.97
N SER A 231 18.78 -1.21 18.39
CA SER A 231 19.77 -0.20 18.01
C SER A 231 19.82 -0.03 16.50
N ILE A 232 20.02 1.20 16.04
CA ILE A 232 20.30 1.50 14.63
C ILE A 232 21.81 1.69 14.50
N LEU A 233 22.42 0.93 13.60
CA LEU A 233 23.84 1.04 13.29
C LEU A 233 24.02 1.48 11.86
N TYR A 234 24.88 2.47 11.65
CA TYR A 234 25.30 2.92 10.33
C TYR A 234 26.76 2.51 10.11
N LYS A 235 27.01 1.80 9.01
CA LYS A 235 28.33 1.34 8.59
C LYS A 235 28.80 2.19 7.42
N LYS A 236 29.88 2.93 7.63
CA LYS A 236 30.58 3.72 6.62
C LYS A 236 32.04 3.30 6.61
N GLU A 237 32.59 2.95 5.43
CA GLU A 237 34.01 2.57 5.26
C GLU A 237 34.51 1.53 6.30
N GLU A 238 33.73 0.47 6.56
CA GLU A 238 33.99 -0.58 7.57
C GLU A 238 33.86 -0.18 9.05
N LEU A 239 33.52 1.07 9.36
CA LEU A 239 33.30 1.54 10.73
C LEU A 239 31.80 1.58 11.08
N TYR A 240 31.46 1.07 12.26
CA TYR A 240 30.10 1.08 12.81
C TYR A 240 29.87 2.29 13.71
N HIS A 241 28.80 3.02 13.42
CA HIS A 241 28.31 4.15 14.19
C HIS A 241 26.95 3.79 14.78
N LYS A 242 26.83 3.80 16.11
CA LYS A 242 25.55 3.60 16.80
C LYS A 242 24.78 4.92 16.77
N GLU A 243 23.56 4.88 16.26
CA GLU A 243 22.74 6.06 16.05
C GLU A 243 21.55 6.11 17.02
N PHE A 244 21.38 7.27 17.64
CA PHE A 244 20.26 7.57 18.52
C PHE A 244 19.26 8.46 17.80
N LYS A 245 18.03 7.96 17.67
CA LYS A 245 16.95 8.70 17.00
C LYS A 245 16.61 9.98 17.76
N VAL A 246 16.59 11.09 17.04
CA VAL A 246 16.15 12.39 17.54
C VAL A 246 14.70 12.63 17.09
N ASN A 247 13.88 13.21 17.97
CA ASN A 247 12.54 13.62 17.58
C ASN A 247 12.62 14.83 16.65
N THR A 248 12.19 14.64 15.39
CA THR A 248 12.28 15.65 14.33
C THR A 248 11.59 16.98 14.69
N THR A 249 10.41 16.93 15.31
CA THR A 249 9.68 18.13 15.73
C THR A 249 10.40 18.89 16.85
N LEU A 250 10.95 18.17 17.82
CA LEU A 250 11.72 18.79 18.91
C LEU A 250 13.02 19.40 18.38
N PHE A 251 13.71 18.70 17.48
CA PHE A 251 14.91 19.19 16.82
C PHE A 251 14.66 20.53 16.12
N PHE A 252 13.71 20.59 15.18
CA PHE A 252 13.42 21.82 14.43
C PHE A 252 13.05 22.99 15.35
N ARG A 253 12.25 22.71 16.39
CA ARG A 253 11.91 23.72 17.39
C ARG A 253 13.13 24.24 18.14
N GLU A 254 14.05 23.35 18.55
CA GLU A 254 15.26 23.74 19.29
C GLU A 254 16.24 24.55 18.45
N ILE A 255 16.34 24.26 17.15
CA ILE A 255 17.24 24.99 16.25
C ILE A 255 16.59 26.24 15.62
N GLY A 256 15.41 26.65 16.09
CA GLY A 256 14.72 27.87 15.65
C GLY A 256 14.08 27.79 14.25
N LEU A 257 13.81 26.57 13.78
CA LEU A 257 13.26 26.28 12.46
C LEU A 257 11.77 25.92 12.55
N ALA A 258 11.00 26.23 11.50
CA ALA A 258 9.62 25.78 11.39
C ALA A 258 9.55 24.25 11.25
N ASN A 259 8.46 23.62 11.69
CA ASN A 259 8.30 22.16 11.66
C ASN A 259 8.17 21.56 10.23
N THR A 260 8.23 22.38 9.19
CA THR A 260 7.98 22.03 7.78
C THR A 260 8.96 22.71 6.83
N ILE A 261 10.24 22.74 7.22
CA ILE A 261 11.31 23.35 6.41
C ILE A 261 11.72 22.46 5.24
N SER A 262 12.06 23.08 4.10
CA SER A 262 12.57 22.36 2.93
C SER A 262 14.02 21.90 3.14
N TRP A 263 14.44 20.84 2.44
CA TRP A 263 15.80 20.30 2.58
C TRP A 263 16.90 21.34 2.34
N GLU A 264 16.67 22.22 1.38
CA GLU A 264 17.57 23.29 0.94
C GLU A 264 17.70 24.40 2.00
N GLU A 265 16.69 24.57 2.84
CA GLU A 265 16.62 25.59 3.89
C GLU A 265 17.31 25.16 5.19
N LEU A 266 17.78 23.91 5.30
CA LEU A 266 18.58 23.46 6.45
C LEU A 266 19.88 24.26 6.54
N PRO A 267 20.17 24.92 7.68
CA PRO A 267 21.30 25.83 7.81
C PRO A 267 22.62 25.06 7.75
N HIS A 268 23.67 25.75 7.32
CA HIS A 268 25.04 25.24 7.33
C HIS A 268 25.56 25.01 8.76
N ILE A 269 25.11 25.84 9.72
CA ILE A 269 25.49 25.78 11.13
C ILE A 269 24.23 25.91 12.00
N PHE A 270 24.10 25.10 13.05
CA PHE A 270 23.03 25.25 14.04
C PHE A 270 23.49 24.93 15.47
N HIS A 271 22.72 25.40 16.45
CA HIS A 271 22.89 25.05 17.85
C HIS A 271 21.80 24.06 18.29
N TYR A 272 22.19 22.91 18.85
CA TYR A 272 21.27 21.93 19.43
C TYR A 272 21.74 21.55 20.83
N LYS A 273 20.91 21.78 21.85
CA LYS A 273 21.26 21.55 23.27
C LYS A 273 22.61 22.18 23.68
N ASP A 274 22.77 23.47 23.39
CA ASP A 274 23.98 24.28 23.66
C ASP A 274 25.26 23.84 22.92
N GLU A 275 25.16 22.82 22.06
CA GLU A 275 26.25 22.36 21.21
C GLU A 275 26.17 22.96 19.81
N LEU A 276 27.33 23.33 19.25
CA LEU A 276 27.44 23.91 17.90
C LEU A 276 27.82 22.83 16.89
N PHE A 277 27.00 22.68 15.86
CA PHE A 277 27.18 21.71 14.78
C PHE A 277 27.38 22.44 13.44
N GLU A 278 28.39 22.03 12.69
CA GLU A 278 28.71 22.53 11.35
C GLU A 278 28.55 21.42 10.32
N LEU A 279 27.96 21.73 9.17
CA LEU A 279 27.78 20.78 8.06
C LEU A 279 29.16 20.41 7.48
N ILE A 280 29.48 19.12 7.48
CA ILE A 280 30.75 18.59 6.97
C ILE A 280 30.61 17.78 5.68
N GLU A 281 29.41 17.26 5.39
CA GLU A 281 29.18 16.40 4.23
C GLU A 281 27.73 16.51 3.75
N GLU A 282 27.55 16.59 2.43
CA GLU A 282 26.26 16.54 1.76
C GLU A 282 26.32 15.52 0.62
N ASN A 283 25.52 14.47 0.72
CA ASN A 283 25.50 13.39 -0.25
C ASN A 283 24.10 13.25 -0.87
N SER A 284 24.08 12.86 -2.13
CA SER A 284 22.88 12.41 -2.82
C SER A 284 23.15 11.03 -3.42
N GLY A 285 22.13 10.19 -3.44
CA GLY A 285 22.29 8.83 -3.92
C GLY A 285 20.97 8.09 -3.98
N ARG A 286 21.07 6.76 -3.91
CA ARG A 286 19.93 5.86 -3.99
C ARG A 286 19.94 4.91 -2.81
N PHE A 287 18.80 4.82 -2.16
CA PHE A 287 18.53 3.83 -1.13
C PHE A 287 18.05 2.54 -1.80
N LEU A 288 18.77 1.45 -1.50
CA LEU A 288 18.40 0.10 -1.88
C LEU A 288 17.85 -0.58 -0.62
N SER A 289 16.52 -0.63 -0.53
CA SER A 289 15.86 -1.46 0.47
C SER A 289 16.17 -2.92 0.13
N SER A 290 16.98 -3.59 0.97
CA SER A 290 17.13 -5.03 0.80
C SER A 290 15.80 -5.68 1.19
N TYR A 291 15.30 -6.52 0.28
CA TYR A 291 13.98 -7.14 0.23
C TYR A 291 12.92 -6.38 -0.60
N ALA A 292 12.87 -6.76 -1.88
CA ALA A 292 11.67 -6.80 -2.74
C ALA A 292 11.20 -5.54 -3.50
N GLU A 293 11.80 -4.36 -3.33
CA GLU A 293 11.41 -3.21 -4.16
C GLU A 293 12.53 -2.78 -5.11
N LYS A 294 12.29 -2.90 -6.42
CA LYS A 294 13.06 -2.21 -7.48
C LYS A 294 12.91 -0.68 -7.45
N LYS A 295 12.38 -0.11 -6.35
CA LYS A 295 12.25 1.34 -6.20
C LYS A 295 13.58 1.85 -5.66
N GLU A 296 14.41 2.33 -6.57
CA GLU A 296 15.48 3.23 -6.19
C GLU A 296 14.82 4.48 -5.59
N ILE A 297 14.91 4.62 -4.26
CA ILE A 297 14.41 5.79 -3.58
C ILE A 297 15.54 6.82 -3.59
N PRO A 298 15.33 8.02 -4.17
CA PRO A 298 16.33 9.07 -4.08
C PRO A 298 16.53 9.41 -2.60
N VAL A 299 17.78 9.41 -2.16
CA VAL A 299 18.14 9.70 -0.77
C VAL A 299 19.12 10.86 -0.76
N GLN A 300 18.89 11.80 0.15
CA GLN A 300 19.80 12.91 0.42
C GLN A 300 20.22 12.86 1.87
N GLN A 301 21.48 13.20 2.13
CA GLN A 301 22.05 13.20 3.47
C GLN A 301 22.81 14.51 3.72
N LYS A 302 22.61 15.09 4.90
CA LYS A 302 23.44 16.15 5.46
C LYS A 302 24.02 15.64 6.78
N LEU A 303 25.34 15.59 6.87
CA LEU A 303 26.08 15.19 8.07
C LEU A 303 26.72 16.43 8.69
N TYR A 304 26.46 16.63 9.97
CA TYR A 304 27.01 17.72 10.76
C TYR A 304 27.95 17.16 11.82
N GLN A 305 28.99 17.91 12.16
CA GLN A 305 29.93 17.56 13.22
C GLN A 305 29.95 18.64 14.29
N ASN A 306 29.95 18.21 15.54
CA ASN A 306 30.21 19.06 16.68
C ASN A 306 31.69 19.48 16.71
N LEU A 307 31.94 20.78 16.75
CA LEU A 307 33.30 21.35 16.68
C LEU A 307 34.18 21.05 17.91
N GLN A 308 33.58 20.67 19.04
CA GLN A 308 34.28 20.48 20.31
C GLN A 308 34.54 18.99 20.61
N ASN A 309 33.56 18.13 20.35
CA ASN A 309 33.61 16.72 20.80
C ASN A 309 33.51 15.71 19.64
N LYS A 310 33.52 16.16 18.39
CA LYS A 310 33.43 15.34 17.16
C LYS A 310 32.18 14.46 17.04
N GLN A 311 31.17 14.63 17.88
CA GLN A 311 29.87 13.97 17.73
C GLN A 311 29.27 14.31 16.38
N LEU A 312 28.58 13.34 15.78
CA LEU A 312 27.97 13.52 14.47
C LEU A 312 26.46 13.63 14.59
N PHE A 313 25.88 14.43 13.72
CA PHE A 313 24.45 14.61 13.57
C PHE A 313 24.10 14.33 12.12
N ARG A 314 23.31 13.29 11.88
CA ARG A 314 22.93 12.85 10.54
C ARG A 314 21.48 13.19 10.30
N ILE A 315 21.22 13.89 9.20
CA ILE A 315 19.88 14.13 8.69
C ILE A 315 19.80 13.42 7.34
N VAL A 316 18.80 12.56 7.18
CA VAL A 316 18.58 11.79 5.95
C VAL A 316 17.16 12.05 5.45
N LEU A 317 17.02 12.37 4.17
CA LEU A 317 15.75 12.53 3.48
C LEU A 317 15.57 11.38 2.50
N TYR A 318 14.51 10.58 2.68
CA TYR A 318 14.11 9.49 1.80
C TYR A 318 12.94 9.93 0.92
N ALA A 319 13.19 10.14 -0.38
CA ALA A 319 12.28 10.84 -1.28
C ALA A 319 11.78 12.18 -0.70
N ASP A 320 10.77 12.81 -1.32
CA ASP A 320 10.25 14.10 -0.84
C ASP A 320 9.40 13.99 0.45
N LEU A 321 9.47 12.88 1.19
CA LEU A 321 8.43 12.48 2.16
C LEU A 321 8.92 12.16 3.57
N THR A 322 10.10 11.57 3.76
CA THR A 322 10.52 11.08 5.08
C THR A 322 11.88 11.64 5.50
N ILE A 323 11.91 12.42 6.59
CA ILE A 323 13.14 12.92 7.20
C ILE A 323 13.45 12.11 8.47
N GLU A 324 14.63 11.50 8.50
CA GLU A 324 15.21 10.86 9.67
C GLU A 324 16.35 11.72 10.23
N ILE A 325 16.39 11.84 11.56
CA ILE A 325 17.40 12.61 12.28
C ILE A 325 17.99 11.75 13.38
N SER A 326 19.31 11.60 13.37
CA SER A 326 20.05 10.80 14.36
C SER A 326 21.33 11.49 14.82
N LYS A 327 21.76 11.13 16.03
CA LYS A 327 23.03 11.58 16.63
C LYS A 327 23.88 10.35 16.98
N SER A 328 25.19 10.40 16.74
CA SER A 328 26.15 9.34 17.06
C SER A 328 27.29 9.83 17.94
#